data_AF-A0A519UGL4-F1
#
_entry.id   AF-A0A519UGL4-F1
#
_cell.length_a   1.000
_cell.length_b   1.000
_cell.length_c   1.000
_cell.angle_alpha   90.00
_cell.angle_beta   90.00
_cell.angle_gamma   90.00
#
_symmetry.space_group_name_H-M   'P 1'
#
loop_
_entity.id
_entity.type
_entity.pdbx_description
1 polymer ?
#
loop_
_entity_poly.entity_id
_entity_poly.type
_entity_poly.pdbx_seq_one_letter_code
_entity_poly.pdbx_strand_id
1 'polypeptide(L)'
;MTTSKDLFQVPKRYKNWSYGLIAVGVVALIVGYLMYGTGDDIHHKSRFWAALLQNSTYFLLITNASMFFVCATILAYGGWQMAFRRVPEAIAAAVPVIGAITLVILLAIVLGGHHMTHIYHWTDAEHVKHDPILLHKAGFLNKGFFAVVTVLTIVLWSFLGWKMRQRSRMLDNNPLPSKEAAKKYIWTNTIWAALFLVVFALTVLSSIPWLWLMSIDAHWYSTMYSWYTFASTFVAGIALITLFVVYLKNNGYLEMVNREHLHDLGKFMFAFSIFWTYLWFSQFMLIWYANIPEETVYFKPRAQGIYSGIYWMMVIINFVAPILILMSRDAKRNYTIITFMSVLIIFGHWLDFFQMVFPSPSPTHVPLILYDLGIALGFVGLIMFVTVRSLAKYPLGFDPGSEWNYHISTNMLAYMIELISGKTLRQYVKETVLEPLGMKNTDWYFEPEALGRFVTAYNYDKGKLEAAPGNYSAGTISKDQTYAEGAIGLNGPIEDYARFCQMLLNKGSFNGHRILKPETISMMTTVNRLPAVNSGGKGFQF
;
A
#
# COMPACT_ATOMS: atom_id res chain seq x y z
N MET A 1 21.51 -16.97 23.64
CA MET A 1 20.61 -15.85 23.98
C MET A 1 21.02 -14.65 23.16
N THR A 2 20.39 -14.47 22.01
CA THR A 2 20.54 -13.31 21.13
C THR A 2 19.12 -12.78 20.89
N THR A 3 18.97 -11.50 21.13
CA THR A 3 17.72 -10.80 21.43
C THR A 3 16.92 -10.48 20.18
N SER A 4 15.76 -11.14 20.08
CA SER A 4 14.54 -10.77 19.35
C SER A 4 14.48 -9.31 18.85
N LYS A 5 14.70 -9.10 17.54
CA LYS A 5 14.32 -7.86 16.85
C LYS A 5 13.41 -8.07 15.64
N ASP A 6 12.86 -9.26 15.44
CA ASP A 6 12.05 -9.56 14.25
C ASP A 6 10.56 -9.21 14.32
N LEU A 7 10.00 -9.15 15.53
CA LEU A 7 8.62 -8.71 15.70
C LEU A 7 8.62 -7.23 15.99
N PHE A 8 7.74 -6.48 15.29
CA PHE A 8 7.49 -5.09 15.61
C PHE A 8 7.14 -4.96 17.10
N GLN A 9 8.09 -4.47 17.89
CA GLN A 9 7.89 -4.26 19.30
C GLN A 9 7.18 -2.94 19.49
N VAL A 10 5.91 -3.04 19.86
CA VAL A 10 5.05 -1.86 20.01
C VAL A 10 5.60 -0.96 21.12
N PRO A 11 6.08 0.27 20.81
CA PRO A 11 6.59 1.16 21.83
C PRO A 11 5.49 1.52 22.83
N LYS A 12 5.84 1.62 24.12
CA LYS A 12 4.87 2.02 25.17
C LYS A 12 4.20 3.35 24.84
N ARG A 13 4.96 4.31 24.30
CA ARG A 13 4.44 5.61 23.84
C ARG A 13 3.39 5.48 22.74
N TYR A 14 3.58 4.56 21.79
CA TYR A 14 2.59 4.31 20.72
C TYR A 14 1.29 3.74 21.29
N LYS A 15 1.38 2.77 22.22
CA LYS A 15 0.19 2.21 22.90
C LYS A 15 -0.57 3.30 23.64
N ASN A 16 0.13 4.18 24.37
CA ASN A 16 -0.49 5.27 25.11
C ASN A 16 -1.22 6.25 24.19
N TRP A 17 -0.64 6.62 23.04
CA TRP A 17 -1.32 7.46 22.05
C TRP A 17 -2.55 6.78 21.46
N SER A 18 -2.43 5.51 21.06
CA SER A 18 -3.55 4.74 20.52
C SER A 18 -4.70 4.63 21.53
N TYR A 19 -4.41 4.30 22.79
CA TYR A 19 -5.43 4.25 23.85
C TYR A 19 -5.99 5.63 24.20
N GLY A 20 -5.16 6.67 24.23
CA GLY A 20 -5.60 8.04 24.47
C GLY A 20 -6.57 8.52 23.39
N LEU A 21 -6.27 8.25 22.12
CA LEU A 21 -7.17 8.58 21.00
C LEU A 21 -8.47 7.79 21.04
N ILE A 22 -8.42 6.49 21.37
CA ILE A 22 -9.64 5.68 21.60
C ILE A 22 -10.45 6.26 22.76
N ALA A 23 -9.82 6.64 23.87
CA ALA A 23 -10.49 7.23 25.02
C ALA A 23 -11.17 8.56 24.67
N VAL A 24 -10.50 9.44 23.90
CA VAL A 24 -11.10 10.67 23.37
C VAL A 24 -12.33 10.36 22.52
N GLY A 25 -12.26 9.36 21.64
CA GLY A 25 -13.40 8.92 20.84
C GLY A 25 -14.55 8.35 21.66
N VAL A 26 -14.27 7.57 22.71
CA VAL A 26 -15.29 7.04 23.63
C VAL A 26 -15.94 8.16 24.43
N VAL A 27 -15.16 9.12 24.93
CA VAL A 27 -15.68 10.31 25.62
C VAL A 27 -16.55 11.13 24.67
N ALA A 28 -16.09 11.37 23.44
CA ALA A 28 -16.89 12.05 22.42
C ALA A 28 -18.19 11.29 22.17
N LEU A 29 -18.15 9.96 21.99
CA LEU A 29 -19.35 9.13 21.80
C LEU A 29 -20.35 9.28 22.96
N ILE A 30 -19.88 9.20 24.21
CA ILE A 30 -20.73 9.35 25.41
C ILE A 30 -21.33 10.75 25.48
N VAL A 31 -20.50 11.79 25.32
CA VAL A 31 -20.94 13.19 25.33
C VAL A 31 -21.96 13.43 24.23
N GLY A 32 -21.72 12.93 23.02
CA GLY A 32 -22.66 13.03 21.91
C GLY A 32 -23.95 12.28 22.14
N TYR A 33 -23.90 11.10 22.74
CA TYR A 33 -25.10 10.34 23.09
C TYR A 33 -25.95 11.09 24.12
N LEU A 34 -25.32 11.69 25.14
CA LEU A 34 -26.02 12.48 26.16
C LEU A 34 -26.55 13.82 25.63
N MET A 35 -25.81 14.48 24.74
CA MET A 35 -26.22 15.78 24.17
C MET A 35 -27.29 15.63 23.08
N TYR A 36 -27.17 14.61 22.25
CA TYR A 36 -27.93 14.51 21.00
C TYR A 36 -28.73 13.20 20.86
N GLY A 37 -28.34 12.13 21.56
CA GLY A 37 -28.94 10.80 21.42
C GLY A 37 -30.10 10.47 22.36
N THR A 38 -30.19 11.12 23.53
CA THR A 38 -31.16 10.79 24.59
C THR A 38 -32.44 11.62 24.60
N GLY A 39 -32.47 12.78 23.91
CA GLY A 39 -33.65 13.62 23.84
C GLY A 39 -34.72 13.09 22.88
N ASP A 40 -35.94 13.61 22.93
CA ASP A 40 -37.01 13.23 21.99
C ASP A 40 -36.91 13.92 20.62
N ASP A 41 -36.08 14.95 20.51
CA ASP A 41 -35.85 15.66 19.25
C ASP A 41 -35.14 14.76 18.22
N ILE A 42 -35.85 14.47 17.14
CA ILE A 42 -35.36 13.59 16.09
C ILE A 42 -34.24 14.21 15.25
N HIS A 43 -34.16 15.54 15.17
CA HIS A 43 -33.05 16.23 14.51
C HIS A 43 -31.77 16.06 15.32
N HIS A 44 -31.84 16.12 16.66
CA HIS A 44 -30.72 15.81 17.53
C HIS A 44 -30.28 14.33 17.38
N LYS A 45 -31.20 13.38 17.37
CA LYS A 45 -30.86 11.96 17.12
C LYS A 45 -30.20 11.78 15.76
N SER A 46 -30.75 12.39 14.72
CA SER A 46 -30.19 12.33 13.36
C SER A 46 -28.78 12.91 13.30
N ARG A 47 -28.51 13.99 14.03
CA ARG A 47 -27.18 14.60 14.15
C ARG A 47 -26.16 13.67 14.80
N PHE A 48 -26.52 12.96 15.87
CA PHE A 48 -25.68 11.96 16.52
C PHE A 48 -25.31 10.83 15.56
N TRP A 49 -26.33 10.22 14.93
CA TRP A 49 -26.14 9.09 14.03
C TRP A 49 -25.40 9.48 12.74
N ALA A 50 -25.58 10.70 12.24
CA ALA A 50 -24.84 11.22 11.10
C ALA A 50 -23.32 11.32 11.36
N ALA A 51 -22.93 11.68 12.59
CA ALA A 51 -21.52 11.69 13.00
C ALA A 51 -20.90 10.29 12.94
N LEU A 52 -21.64 9.29 13.42
CA LEU A 52 -21.23 7.89 13.41
C LEU A 52 -21.17 7.34 11.98
N LEU A 53 -22.17 7.65 11.16
CA LEU A 53 -22.22 7.30 9.74
C LEU A 53 -20.98 7.84 9.01
N GLN A 54 -20.75 9.15 9.05
CA GLN A 54 -19.64 9.81 8.37
C GLN A 54 -18.29 9.19 8.76
N ASN A 55 -18.01 9.10 10.06
CA ASN A 55 -16.72 8.61 10.55
C ASN A 55 -16.52 7.12 10.25
N SER A 56 -17.51 6.28 10.55
CA SER A 56 -17.38 4.82 10.33
C SER A 56 -17.19 4.50 8.85
N THR A 57 -17.98 5.11 7.96
CA THR A 57 -17.85 4.93 6.51
C THR A 57 -16.52 5.44 6.00
N TYR A 58 -16.09 6.66 6.37
CA TYR A 58 -14.81 7.22 5.91
C TYR A 58 -13.63 6.32 6.30
N PHE A 59 -13.51 5.97 7.58
CA PHE A 59 -12.38 5.17 8.07
C PHE A 59 -12.41 3.72 7.58
N LEU A 60 -13.60 3.16 7.32
CA LEU A 60 -13.73 1.86 6.66
C LEU A 60 -13.20 1.90 5.23
N LEU A 61 -13.58 2.92 4.44
CA LEU A 61 -13.19 2.99 3.04
C LEU A 61 -11.69 3.25 2.86
N ILE A 62 -11.07 4.12 3.68
CA ILE A 62 -9.61 4.35 3.58
C ILE A 62 -8.80 3.12 4.00
N THR A 63 -9.26 2.34 4.99
CA THR A 63 -8.57 1.11 5.38
C THR A 63 -8.76 0.01 4.33
N ASN A 64 -9.93 -0.06 3.68
CA ASN A 64 -10.16 -0.96 2.56
C ASN A 64 -9.35 -0.57 1.31
N ALA A 65 -9.11 0.73 1.08
CA ALA A 65 -8.24 1.22 0.01
C ALA A 65 -6.80 0.70 0.15
N SER A 66 -6.34 0.37 1.36
CA SER A 66 -5.03 -0.26 1.56
C SER A 66 -4.95 -1.67 0.98
N MET A 67 -6.03 -2.45 1.07
CA MET A 67 -6.09 -3.76 0.40
C MET A 67 -6.22 -3.61 -1.11
N PHE A 68 -6.99 -2.62 -1.58
CA PHE A 68 -7.05 -2.29 -3.00
C PHE A 68 -5.66 -1.97 -3.57
N PHE A 69 -4.85 -1.17 -2.87
CA PHE A 69 -3.47 -0.88 -3.27
C PHE A 69 -2.61 -2.15 -3.40
N VAL A 70 -2.71 -3.08 -2.46
CA VAL A 70 -1.99 -4.37 -2.52
C VAL A 70 -2.45 -5.19 -3.73
N CYS A 71 -3.75 -5.34 -3.93
CA CYS A 71 -4.28 -6.14 -5.05
C CYS A 71 -3.97 -5.51 -6.41
N ALA A 72 -4.08 -4.18 -6.53
CA ALA A 72 -3.77 -3.45 -7.76
C ALA A 72 -2.29 -3.57 -8.12
N THR A 73 -1.39 -3.45 -7.15
CA THR A 73 0.05 -3.60 -7.38
C THR A 73 0.45 -5.04 -7.70
N ILE A 74 -0.24 -6.05 -7.15
CA ILE A 74 -0.05 -7.45 -7.54
C ILE A 74 -0.44 -7.67 -9.01
N LEU A 75 -1.59 -7.15 -9.44
CA LEU A 75 -2.02 -7.25 -10.84
C LEU A 75 -1.08 -6.51 -11.80
N ALA A 76 -0.55 -5.37 -11.37
CA ALA A 76 0.41 -4.59 -12.14
C ALA A 76 1.84 -5.16 -12.09
N TYR A 77 2.08 -6.30 -11.43
CA TYR A 77 3.41 -6.88 -11.22
C TYR A 77 4.41 -5.89 -10.60
N GLY A 78 3.93 -5.04 -9.69
CA GLY A 78 4.72 -3.98 -9.05
C GLY A 78 5.69 -4.52 -7.99
N GLY A 79 6.99 -4.41 -8.27
CA GLY A 79 8.07 -4.86 -7.35
C GLY A 79 8.46 -3.86 -6.26
N TRP A 80 8.27 -2.55 -6.48
CA TRP A 80 8.74 -1.50 -5.55
C TRP A 80 8.02 -1.53 -4.19
N GLN A 81 6.73 -1.87 -4.17
CA GLN A 81 5.96 -1.92 -2.92
C GLN A 81 6.37 -3.08 -2.01
N MET A 82 7.13 -4.06 -2.52
CA MET A 82 7.54 -5.24 -1.75
C MET A 82 8.33 -4.86 -0.48
N ALA A 83 9.07 -3.75 -0.51
CA ALA A 83 9.82 -3.24 0.63
C ALA A 83 8.95 -2.82 1.82
N PHE A 84 7.65 -2.56 1.61
CA PHE A 84 6.73 -2.16 2.66
C PHE A 84 5.35 -2.83 2.57
N ARG A 85 5.20 -3.89 1.77
CA ARG A 85 3.94 -4.62 1.52
C ARG A 85 3.18 -5.00 2.80
N ARG A 86 3.91 -5.36 3.87
CA ARG A 86 3.35 -5.72 5.17
C ARG A 86 2.55 -4.59 5.82
N VAL A 87 2.86 -3.33 5.49
CA VAL A 87 2.18 -2.14 6.03
C VAL A 87 0.72 -2.02 5.56
N PRO A 88 0.41 -1.92 4.25
CA PRO A 88 -0.98 -1.89 3.79
C PRO A 88 -1.74 -3.19 4.12
N GLU A 89 -1.08 -4.34 4.15
CA GLU A 89 -1.68 -5.60 4.63
C GLU A 89 -2.11 -5.52 6.10
N ALA A 90 -1.31 -4.87 6.95
CA ALA A 90 -1.64 -4.68 8.35
C ALA A 90 -2.76 -3.64 8.55
N ILE A 91 -2.77 -2.55 7.78
CA ILE A 91 -3.85 -1.57 7.81
C ILE A 91 -5.18 -2.21 7.40
N ALA A 92 -5.16 -3.03 6.34
CA ALA A 92 -6.32 -3.79 5.90
C ALA A 92 -6.84 -4.81 6.93
N ALA A 93 -6.06 -5.13 7.97
CA ALA A 93 -6.54 -5.93 9.11
C ALA A 93 -7.62 -5.21 9.92
N ALA A 94 -7.74 -3.89 9.80
CA ALA A 94 -8.78 -3.09 10.44
C ALA A 94 -10.15 -3.23 9.76
N VAL A 95 -10.21 -3.64 8.49
CA VAL A 95 -11.46 -3.74 7.71
C VAL A 95 -12.54 -4.58 8.40
N PRO A 96 -12.26 -5.79 8.95
CA PRO A 96 -13.31 -6.55 9.65
C PRO A 96 -13.82 -5.89 10.93
N VAL A 97 -12.94 -5.17 11.66
CA VAL A 97 -13.29 -4.53 12.94
C VAL A 97 -14.10 -3.27 12.70
N ILE A 98 -13.59 -2.37 11.85
CA ILE A 98 -14.28 -1.12 11.48
C ILE A 98 -15.52 -1.44 10.64
N GLY A 99 -15.44 -2.47 9.80
CA GLY A 99 -16.57 -2.98 9.02
C GLY A 99 -17.71 -3.45 9.92
N ALA A 100 -17.42 -4.23 10.97
CA ALA A 100 -18.46 -4.63 11.93
C ALA A 100 -19.11 -3.43 12.64
N ILE A 101 -18.31 -2.43 13.06
CA ILE A 101 -18.82 -1.20 13.67
C ILE A 101 -19.72 -0.44 12.68
N THR A 102 -19.24 -0.24 11.45
CA THR A 102 -19.97 0.45 10.37
C THR A 102 -21.26 -0.29 10.03
N LEU A 103 -21.22 -1.62 9.98
CA LEU A 103 -22.39 -2.46 9.75
C LEU A 103 -23.45 -2.23 10.82
N VAL A 104 -23.06 -2.29 12.09
CA VAL A 104 -23.99 -2.06 13.21
C VAL A 104 -24.61 -0.66 13.14
N ILE A 105 -23.80 0.36 12.86
CA ILE A 105 -24.28 1.75 12.73
C ILE A 105 -25.27 1.87 11.57
N LEU A 106 -24.90 1.41 10.36
CA LEU A 106 -25.74 1.51 9.17
C LEU A 106 -27.06 0.74 9.32
N LEU A 107 -27.00 -0.48 9.86
CA LEU A 107 -28.20 -1.28 10.10
C LEU A 107 -29.06 -0.68 11.19
N ALA A 108 -28.49 -0.11 12.26
CA ALA A 108 -29.26 0.60 13.26
C ALA A 108 -30.03 1.76 12.62
N ILE A 109 -29.36 2.60 11.83
CA ILE A 109 -29.98 3.75 11.14
C ILE A 109 -31.13 3.29 10.23
N VAL A 110 -30.89 2.30 9.36
CA VAL A 110 -31.88 1.88 8.34
C VAL A 110 -33.02 1.03 8.91
N LEU A 111 -32.74 0.11 9.84
CA LEU A 111 -33.75 -0.74 10.46
C LEU A 111 -34.54 0.00 11.54
N GLY A 112 -33.91 0.91 12.28
CA GLY A 112 -34.60 1.85 13.17
C GLY A 112 -35.54 2.78 12.40
N GLY A 113 -35.21 3.07 11.13
CA GLY A 113 -36.06 3.80 10.20
C GLY A 113 -36.35 5.23 10.62
N HIS A 114 -37.41 5.79 10.05
CA HIS A 114 -37.77 7.20 10.22
C HIS A 114 -38.04 7.61 11.67
N HIS A 115 -38.51 6.70 12.53
CA HIS A 115 -38.76 6.99 13.95
C HIS A 115 -37.48 7.14 14.79
N MET A 116 -36.34 6.64 14.29
CA MET A 116 -35.07 6.73 14.98
C MET A 116 -34.21 7.87 14.43
N THR A 117 -34.20 8.05 13.11
CA THR A 117 -33.41 9.07 12.42
C THR A 117 -34.06 9.50 11.12
N HIS A 118 -33.92 10.77 10.75
CA HIS A 118 -34.34 11.33 9.47
C HIS A 118 -33.19 11.39 8.44
N ILE A 119 -32.15 10.54 8.58
CA ILE A 119 -30.99 10.54 7.66
C ILE A 119 -31.38 10.00 6.28
N TYR A 120 -32.11 8.89 6.24
CA TYR A 120 -32.58 8.26 5.01
C TYR A 120 -34.10 8.38 4.93
N HIS A 121 -34.58 9.38 4.19
CA HIS A 121 -36.02 9.65 4.07
C HIS A 121 -36.80 8.52 3.38
N TRP A 122 -36.15 7.76 2.49
CA TRP A 122 -36.73 6.56 1.87
C TRP A 122 -37.02 5.40 2.86
N THR A 123 -36.64 5.53 4.13
CA THR A 123 -36.98 4.52 5.16
C THR A 123 -38.38 4.68 5.75
N ASP A 124 -39.06 5.81 5.47
CA ASP A 124 -40.45 6.06 5.83
C ASP A 124 -41.40 5.48 4.77
N ALA A 125 -42.15 4.44 5.15
CA ALA A 125 -43.06 3.77 4.24
C ALA A 125 -44.26 4.64 3.84
N GLU A 126 -44.70 5.57 4.68
CA GLU A 126 -45.80 6.48 4.34
C GLU A 126 -45.31 7.57 3.38
N HIS A 127 -44.14 8.15 3.63
CA HIS A 127 -43.54 9.12 2.72
C HIS A 127 -43.32 8.55 1.31
N VAL A 128 -42.79 7.32 1.22
CA VAL A 128 -42.53 6.64 -0.07
C VAL A 128 -43.81 6.39 -0.88
N LYS A 129 -44.95 6.11 -0.24
CA LYS A 129 -46.24 5.89 -0.96
C LYS A 129 -46.72 7.16 -1.68
N HIS A 130 -46.41 8.32 -1.12
CA HIS A 130 -46.87 9.61 -1.62
C HIS A 130 -45.84 10.32 -2.51
N ASP A 131 -44.60 9.81 -2.57
CA ASP A 131 -43.54 10.34 -3.41
C ASP A 131 -43.28 9.44 -4.63
N PRO A 132 -43.66 9.87 -5.86
CA PRO A 132 -43.48 9.07 -7.08
C PRO A 132 -42.02 8.70 -7.37
N ILE A 133 -41.06 9.56 -7.00
CA ILE A 133 -39.63 9.34 -7.26
C ILE A 133 -39.11 8.25 -6.33
N LEU A 134 -39.46 8.31 -5.04
CA LEU A 134 -39.04 7.28 -4.08
C LEU A 134 -39.72 5.95 -4.34
N LEU A 135 -41.01 5.97 -4.74
CA LEU A 135 -41.73 4.75 -5.11
C LEU A 135 -41.06 4.06 -6.31
N HIS A 136 -40.63 4.82 -7.32
CA HIS A 136 -39.89 4.28 -8.45
C HIS A 136 -38.53 3.68 -8.05
N LYS A 137 -37.87 4.25 -7.04
CA LYS A 137 -36.58 3.77 -6.52
C LYS A 137 -36.70 2.64 -5.50
N ALA A 138 -37.90 2.30 -5.02
CA ALA A 138 -38.11 1.35 -3.91
C ALA A 138 -37.55 -0.08 -4.18
N GLY A 139 -37.43 -0.48 -5.45
CA GLY A 139 -36.78 -1.76 -5.80
C GLY A 139 -35.31 -1.83 -5.40
N PHE A 140 -34.61 -0.69 -5.40
CA PHE A 140 -33.20 -0.55 -5.00
C PHE A 140 -33.06 0.04 -3.59
N LEU A 141 -33.85 1.05 -3.26
CA LEU A 141 -33.87 1.71 -1.96
C LEU A 141 -34.95 1.11 -1.06
N ASN A 142 -34.63 -0.03 -0.47
CA ASN A 142 -35.43 -0.63 0.60
C ASN A 142 -34.53 -1.24 1.68
N LYS A 143 -35.10 -1.38 2.89
CA LYS A 143 -34.37 -1.85 4.07
C LYS A 143 -33.72 -3.22 3.88
N GLY A 144 -34.42 -4.14 3.21
CA GLY A 144 -33.94 -5.51 2.97
C GLY A 144 -32.75 -5.55 2.04
N PHE A 145 -32.87 -4.96 0.85
CA PHE A 145 -31.79 -4.89 -0.14
C PHE A 145 -30.57 -4.15 0.42
N PHE A 146 -30.78 -3.00 1.06
CA PHE A 146 -29.71 -2.25 1.71
C PHE A 146 -28.96 -3.10 2.73
N ALA A 147 -29.68 -3.81 3.62
CA ALA A 147 -29.07 -4.63 4.65
C ALA A 147 -28.27 -5.80 4.05
N VAL A 148 -28.86 -6.52 3.09
CA VAL A 148 -28.21 -7.66 2.42
C VAL A 148 -26.93 -7.24 1.70
N VAL A 149 -26.98 -6.18 0.89
CA VAL A 149 -25.82 -5.70 0.14
C VAL A 149 -24.73 -5.17 1.08
N THR A 150 -25.10 -4.48 2.15
CA THR A 150 -24.16 -3.98 3.16
C THR A 150 -23.45 -5.11 3.87
N VAL A 151 -24.19 -6.12 4.37
CA VAL A 151 -23.64 -7.31 5.02
C VAL A 151 -22.72 -8.07 4.06
N LEU A 152 -23.22 -8.37 2.85
CA LEU A 152 -22.48 -9.12 1.84
C LEU A 152 -21.16 -8.41 1.49
N THR A 153 -21.20 -7.10 1.31
CA THR A 153 -20.01 -6.31 0.95
C THR A 153 -18.95 -6.35 2.04
N ILE A 154 -19.33 -6.11 3.29
CA ILE A 154 -18.38 -6.08 4.41
C ILE A 154 -17.79 -7.47 4.66
N VAL A 155 -18.61 -8.53 4.52
CA VAL A 155 -18.16 -9.92 4.60
C VAL A 155 -17.18 -10.24 3.48
N LEU A 156 -17.49 -9.89 2.22
CA LEU A 156 -16.63 -10.15 1.08
C LEU A 156 -15.29 -9.41 1.19
N TRP A 157 -15.29 -8.12 1.53
CA TRP A 157 -14.04 -7.37 1.76
C TRP A 157 -13.20 -7.99 2.88
N SER A 158 -13.84 -8.36 3.99
CA SER A 158 -13.17 -8.98 5.14
C SER A 158 -12.59 -10.34 4.79
N PHE A 159 -13.35 -11.18 4.09
CA PHE A 159 -12.95 -12.53 3.69
C PHE A 159 -11.82 -12.50 2.65
N LEU A 160 -12.00 -11.74 1.57
CA LEU A 160 -11.00 -11.65 0.49
C LEU A 160 -9.72 -10.96 0.99
N GLY A 161 -9.85 -9.89 1.78
CA GLY A 161 -8.71 -9.24 2.42
C GLY A 161 -8.00 -10.13 3.44
N TRP A 162 -8.73 -10.97 4.20
CA TRP A 162 -8.12 -12.00 5.04
C TRP A 162 -7.38 -13.05 4.20
N LYS A 163 -7.99 -13.53 3.11
CA LYS A 163 -7.41 -14.55 2.23
C LYS A 163 -6.11 -14.07 1.58
N MET A 164 -6.10 -12.84 1.08
CA MET A 164 -4.88 -12.21 0.52
C MET A 164 -3.75 -12.14 1.54
N ARG A 165 -4.05 -11.71 2.77
CA ARG A 165 -3.03 -11.67 3.84
C ARG A 165 -2.58 -13.07 4.25
N GLN A 166 -3.47 -14.05 4.31
CA GLN A 166 -3.13 -15.44 4.61
C GLN A 166 -2.15 -16.00 3.57
N ARG A 167 -2.41 -15.78 2.28
CA ARG A 167 -1.52 -16.20 1.19
C ARG A 167 -0.17 -15.51 1.24
N SER A 168 -0.15 -14.24 1.62
CA SER A 168 1.08 -13.48 1.80
C SER A 168 1.93 -14.03 2.95
N ARG A 169 1.30 -14.45 4.05
CA ARG A 169 1.95 -15.05 5.22
C ARG A 169 2.38 -16.50 5.03
N MET A 170 1.73 -17.22 4.12
CA MET A 170 2.09 -18.62 3.82
C MET A 170 3.55 -18.75 3.36
N LEU A 171 4.07 -17.74 2.66
CA LEU A 171 5.45 -17.70 2.18
C LEU A 171 6.48 -17.53 3.30
N ASP A 172 6.10 -16.93 4.44
CA ASP A 172 7.03 -16.68 5.54
C ASP A 172 7.46 -17.98 6.23
N ASN A 173 6.52 -18.94 6.34
CA ASN A 173 6.77 -20.23 7.01
C ASN A 173 7.09 -21.36 6.03
N ASN A 174 6.70 -21.22 4.76
CA ASN A 174 6.86 -22.26 3.74
C ASN A 174 7.46 -21.65 2.46
N PRO A 175 8.79 -21.55 2.36
CA PRO A 175 9.45 -21.11 1.14
C PRO A 175 9.10 -22.06 -0.02
N LEU A 176 9.01 -21.49 -1.22
CA LEU A 176 8.55 -22.23 -2.40
C LEU A 176 9.64 -23.20 -2.88
N PRO A 177 9.35 -24.50 -3.04
CA PRO A 177 10.38 -25.52 -3.29
C PRO A 177 10.90 -25.55 -4.73
N SER A 178 10.18 -24.96 -5.70
CA SER A 178 10.57 -24.96 -7.12
C SER A 178 10.09 -23.71 -7.86
N LYS A 179 10.66 -23.48 -9.04
CA LYS A 179 10.21 -22.42 -9.96
C LYS A 179 8.78 -22.65 -10.44
N GLU A 180 8.33 -23.90 -10.65
CA GLU A 180 6.92 -24.17 -10.97
C GLU A 180 5.99 -23.80 -9.82
N ALA A 181 6.38 -24.11 -8.58
CA ALA A 181 5.62 -23.73 -7.40
C ALA A 181 5.47 -22.20 -7.28
N ALA A 182 6.54 -21.46 -7.59
CA ALA A 182 6.50 -19.99 -7.64
C ALA A 182 5.56 -19.45 -8.72
N LYS A 183 5.62 -19.99 -9.95
CA LYS A 183 4.67 -19.61 -11.03
C LYS A 183 3.22 -19.87 -10.63
N LYS A 184 2.93 -21.05 -10.05
CA LYS A 184 1.60 -21.41 -9.56
C LYS A 184 1.14 -20.48 -8.44
N TYR A 185 2.03 -20.12 -7.52
CA TYR A 185 1.73 -19.17 -6.45
C TYR A 185 1.36 -17.80 -7.01
N ILE A 186 2.17 -17.25 -7.91
CA ILE A 186 1.95 -15.94 -8.53
C ILE A 186 0.59 -15.93 -9.23
N TRP A 187 0.32 -16.91 -10.09
CA TRP A 187 -0.96 -17.01 -10.81
C TRP A 187 -2.15 -17.06 -9.87
N THR A 188 -2.10 -17.92 -8.85
CA THR A 188 -3.19 -18.03 -7.89
C THR A 188 -3.36 -16.73 -7.08
N ASN A 189 -2.26 -16.07 -6.72
CA ASN A 189 -2.29 -14.80 -6.01
C ASN A 189 -2.90 -13.69 -6.87
N THR A 190 -2.60 -13.66 -8.17
CA THR A 190 -3.22 -12.75 -9.16
C THR A 190 -4.73 -13.00 -9.27
N ILE A 191 -5.20 -14.26 -9.29
CA ILE A 191 -6.63 -14.57 -9.29
C ILE A 191 -7.33 -14.01 -8.05
N TRP A 192 -6.78 -14.23 -6.85
CA TRP A 192 -7.38 -13.71 -5.62
C TRP A 192 -7.37 -12.18 -5.57
N ALA A 193 -6.29 -11.55 -6.04
CA ALA A 193 -6.21 -10.11 -6.16
C ALA A 193 -7.26 -9.57 -7.16
N ALA A 194 -7.44 -10.23 -8.30
CA ALA A 194 -8.46 -9.88 -9.30
C ALA A 194 -9.88 -10.01 -8.75
N LEU A 195 -10.17 -11.10 -8.02
CA LEU A 195 -11.46 -11.28 -7.34
C LEU A 195 -11.74 -10.15 -6.35
N PHE A 196 -10.74 -9.77 -5.53
CA PHE A 196 -10.88 -8.62 -4.64
C PHE A 196 -11.17 -7.33 -5.42
N LEU A 197 -10.44 -7.07 -6.50
CA LEU A 197 -10.62 -5.85 -7.30
C LEU A 197 -11.98 -5.79 -7.99
N VAL A 198 -12.51 -6.92 -8.48
CA VAL A 198 -13.87 -6.98 -9.05
C VAL A 198 -14.90 -6.64 -7.98
N VAL A 199 -14.81 -7.27 -6.81
CA VAL A 199 -15.71 -6.95 -5.69
C VAL A 199 -15.58 -5.48 -5.28
N PHE A 200 -14.35 -4.97 -5.15
CA PHE A 200 -14.09 -3.58 -4.80
C PHE A 200 -14.66 -2.61 -5.85
N ALA A 201 -14.52 -2.91 -7.14
CA ALA A 201 -15.05 -2.08 -8.21
C ALA A 201 -16.60 -2.05 -8.23
N LEU A 202 -17.25 -3.21 -8.10
CA LEU A 202 -18.72 -3.29 -8.06
C LEU A 202 -19.32 -2.64 -6.80
N THR A 203 -18.52 -2.50 -5.75
CA THR A 203 -18.94 -1.93 -4.46
C THR A 203 -18.52 -0.47 -4.32
N VAL A 204 -17.23 -0.18 -4.08
CA VAL A 204 -16.71 1.18 -3.83
C VAL A 204 -16.83 2.08 -5.05
N LEU A 205 -16.58 1.59 -6.26
CA LEU A 205 -16.68 2.42 -7.49
C LEU A 205 -18.12 2.48 -8.05
N SER A 206 -19.10 1.88 -7.35
CA SER A 206 -20.48 1.80 -7.84
C SER A 206 -21.50 1.80 -6.69
N SER A 207 -22.00 0.64 -6.28
CA SER A 207 -23.22 0.49 -5.48
C SER A 207 -23.15 1.04 -4.05
N ILE A 208 -21.99 1.01 -3.40
CA ILE A 208 -21.88 1.35 -1.98
C ILE A 208 -21.96 2.86 -1.72
N PRO A 209 -21.24 3.74 -2.44
CA PRO A 209 -21.47 5.18 -2.28
C PRO A 209 -22.90 5.60 -2.64
N TRP A 210 -23.57 4.90 -3.57
CA TRP A 210 -24.98 5.17 -3.85
C TRP A 210 -25.87 4.83 -2.66
N LEU A 211 -25.70 3.66 -2.06
CA LEU A 211 -26.50 3.22 -0.93
C LEU A 211 -26.17 4.02 0.34
N TRP A 212 -24.91 4.11 0.75
CA TRP A 212 -24.54 4.64 2.08
C TRP A 212 -24.42 6.16 2.16
N LEU A 213 -24.25 6.86 1.03
CA LEU A 213 -23.97 8.30 1.04
C LEU A 213 -24.92 9.07 0.12
N MET A 214 -25.04 8.68 -1.15
CA MET A 214 -25.92 9.39 -2.10
C MET A 214 -27.38 9.29 -1.69
N SER A 215 -27.83 8.13 -1.20
CA SER A 215 -29.22 7.91 -0.81
C SER A 215 -29.67 8.69 0.45
N ILE A 216 -28.74 9.39 1.14
CA ILE A 216 -29.09 10.38 2.18
C ILE A 216 -29.98 11.46 1.56
N ASP A 217 -29.78 11.78 0.28
CA ASP A 217 -30.68 12.59 -0.54
C ASP A 217 -31.12 11.77 -1.76
N ALA A 218 -32.14 10.93 -1.57
CA ALA A 218 -32.62 10.04 -2.63
C ALA A 218 -33.41 10.74 -3.76
N HIS A 219 -33.66 12.05 -3.69
CA HIS A 219 -34.19 12.81 -4.83
C HIS A 219 -33.08 13.19 -5.80
N TRP A 220 -31.89 13.42 -5.29
CA TRP A 220 -30.70 13.72 -6.07
C TRP A 220 -30.03 12.45 -6.64
N TYR A 221 -29.33 12.60 -7.76
CA TYR A 221 -28.53 11.52 -8.36
C TYR A 221 -27.36 12.08 -9.16
N SER A 222 -26.28 11.30 -9.23
CA SER A 222 -25.11 11.63 -10.05
C SER A 222 -24.31 10.36 -10.37
N THR A 223 -24.10 10.09 -11.64
CA THR A 223 -23.34 8.92 -12.12
C THR A 223 -21.89 8.90 -11.59
N MET A 224 -21.25 10.07 -11.48
CA MET A 224 -19.84 10.19 -11.10
C MET A 224 -19.60 10.15 -9.57
N TYR A 225 -20.65 10.08 -8.76
CA TYR A 225 -20.56 10.20 -7.30
C TYR A 225 -19.67 9.11 -6.66
N SER A 226 -19.76 7.88 -7.17
CA SER A 226 -18.96 6.77 -6.64
C SER A 226 -17.50 6.86 -7.02
N TRP A 227 -17.18 7.35 -8.23
CA TRP A 227 -15.80 7.57 -8.67
C TRP A 227 -15.15 8.70 -7.85
N TYR A 228 -15.91 9.75 -7.57
CA TYR A 228 -15.49 10.84 -6.68
C TYR A 228 -15.16 10.33 -5.27
N THR A 229 -16.07 9.52 -4.70
CA THR A 229 -15.88 8.88 -3.39
C THR A 229 -14.66 7.94 -3.37
N PHE A 230 -14.46 7.17 -4.44
CA PHE A 230 -13.27 6.33 -4.60
C PHE A 230 -11.99 7.18 -4.61
N ALA A 231 -11.93 8.23 -5.42
CA ALA A 231 -10.74 9.09 -5.48
C ALA A 231 -10.40 9.68 -4.11
N SER A 232 -11.41 10.18 -3.39
CA SER A 232 -11.28 10.75 -2.05
C SER A 232 -10.69 9.72 -1.06
N THR A 233 -11.25 8.52 -1.04
CA THR A 233 -10.81 7.45 -0.12
C THR A 233 -9.49 6.81 -0.51
N PHE A 234 -9.17 6.74 -1.81
CA PHE A 234 -7.92 6.18 -2.29
C PHE A 234 -6.74 7.10 -1.98
N VAL A 235 -6.85 8.42 -2.23
CA VAL A 235 -5.79 9.39 -1.86
C VAL A 235 -5.53 9.35 -0.36
N ALA A 236 -6.60 9.39 0.46
CA ALA A 236 -6.48 9.29 1.91
C ALA A 236 -5.90 7.93 2.37
N GLY A 237 -6.24 6.84 1.68
CA GLY A 237 -5.66 5.51 1.92
C GLY A 237 -4.15 5.45 1.65
N ILE A 238 -3.67 6.05 0.55
CA ILE A 238 -2.23 6.16 0.27
C ILE A 238 -1.54 7.05 1.32
N ALA A 239 -2.17 8.16 1.71
CA ALA A 239 -1.66 9.01 2.79
C ALA A 239 -1.53 8.23 4.11
N LEU A 240 -2.52 7.39 4.44
CA LEU A 240 -2.48 6.53 5.63
C LEU A 240 -1.35 5.50 5.56
N ILE A 241 -1.18 4.81 4.43
CA ILE A 241 -0.05 3.89 4.21
C ILE A 241 1.28 4.63 4.42
N THR A 242 1.39 5.82 3.85
CA THR A 242 2.61 6.63 3.91
C THR A 242 2.98 7.03 5.33
N LEU A 243 2.01 7.39 6.17
CA LEU A 243 2.24 7.67 7.59
C LEU A 243 2.82 6.47 8.34
N PHE A 244 2.26 5.27 8.12
CA PHE A 244 2.79 4.05 8.74
C PHE A 244 4.16 3.67 8.20
N VAL A 245 4.41 3.83 6.90
CA VAL A 245 5.73 3.59 6.28
C VAL A 245 6.77 4.53 6.87
N VAL A 246 6.50 5.83 6.96
CA VAL A 246 7.40 6.81 7.57
C VAL A 246 7.64 6.49 9.04
N TYR A 247 6.59 6.19 9.80
CA TYR A 247 6.72 5.85 11.21
C TYR A 247 7.61 4.61 11.42
N LEU A 248 7.37 3.52 10.69
CA LEU A 248 8.16 2.30 10.81
C LEU A 248 9.60 2.49 10.32
N LYS A 249 9.81 3.27 9.26
CA LYS A 249 11.14 3.60 8.75
C LYS A 249 11.95 4.39 9.79
N ASN A 250 11.35 5.41 10.40
CA ASN A 250 11.99 6.24 11.42
C ASN A 250 12.33 5.47 12.70
N ASN A 251 11.64 4.36 12.97
CA ASN A 251 11.92 3.46 14.08
C ASN A 251 12.84 2.28 13.68
N GLY A 252 13.39 2.27 12.46
CA GLY A 252 14.36 1.27 12.01
C GLY A 252 13.77 -0.07 11.57
N TYR A 253 12.44 -0.20 11.45
CA TYR A 253 11.79 -1.48 11.09
C TYR A 253 11.66 -1.74 9.59
N LEU A 254 11.95 -0.74 8.73
CA LEU A 254 11.88 -0.86 7.27
C LEU A 254 13.23 -0.50 6.65
N GLU A 255 14.19 -1.41 6.69
CA GLU A 255 15.56 -1.15 6.19
C GLU A 255 15.57 -0.90 4.68
N MET A 256 14.83 -1.70 3.91
CA MET A 256 14.77 -1.64 2.44
C MET A 256 14.08 -0.38 1.89
N VAL A 257 13.24 0.27 2.71
CA VAL A 257 12.53 1.50 2.29
C VAL A 257 13.51 2.66 2.24
N ASN A 258 13.59 3.32 1.09
CA ASN A 258 14.46 4.48 0.86
C ASN A 258 13.66 5.69 0.37
N ARG A 259 14.35 6.79 0.05
CA ARG A 259 13.72 8.03 -0.42
C ARG A 259 12.95 7.87 -1.73
N GLU A 260 13.29 6.90 -2.57
CA GLU A 260 12.57 6.65 -3.82
C GLU A 260 11.21 5.99 -3.59
N HIS A 261 11.09 5.13 -2.58
CA HIS A 261 9.78 4.57 -2.19
C HIS A 261 8.83 5.67 -1.67
N LEU A 262 9.36 6.64 -0.92
CA LEU A 262 8.59 7.82 -0.51
C LEU A 262 8.23 8.71 -1.68
N HIS A 263 9.17 8.90 -2.62
CA HIS A 263 8.92 9.64 -3.84
C HIS A 263 7.74 9.04 -4.62
N ASP A 264 7.68 7.71 -4.73
CA ASP A 264 6.60 7.01 -5.41
C ASP A 264 5.26 7.14 -4.66
N LEU A 265 5.24 6.96 -3.34
CA LEU A 265 4.04 7.22 -2.52
C LEU A 265 3.56 8.67 -2.67
N GLY A 266 4.49 9.62 -2.69
CA GLY A 266 4.22 11.04 -2.92
C GLY A 266 3.68 11.33 -4.33
N LYS A 267 4.11 10.59 -5.36
CA LYS A 267 3.53 10.66 -6.71
C LYS A 267 2.09 10.17 -6.71
N PHE A 268 1.79 9.06 -6.02
CA PHE A 268 0.42 8.57 -5.90
C PHE A 268 -0.49 9.59 -5.20
N MET A 269 -0.05 10.17 -4.08
CA MET A 269 -0.79 11.22 -3.37
C MET A 269 -1.03 12.43 -4.28
N PHE A 270 0.00 12.92 -4.97
CA PHE A 270 -0.10 14.06 -5.89
C PHE A 270 -1.04 13.79 -7.07
N ALA A 271 -0.80 12.69 -7.80
CA ALA A 271 -1.57 12.35 -8.99
C ALA A 271 -3.05 12.12 -8.69
N PHE A 272 -3.34 11.40 -7.60
CA PHE A 272 -4.74 11.14 -7.25
C PHE A 272 -5.43 12.32 -6.57
N SER A 273 -4.69 13.28 -5.98
CA SER A 273 -5.27 14.57 -5.56
C SER A 273 -5.77 15.37 -6.77
N ILE A 274 -5.00 15.36 -7.87
CA ILE A 274 -5.42 15.95 -9.15
C ILE A 274 -6.62 15.19 -9.72
N PHE A 275 -6.58 13.86 -9.70
CA PHE A 275 -7.71 13.04 -10.16
C PHE A 275 -9.00 13.30 -9.37
N TRP A 276 -8.91 13.39 -8.04
CA TRP A 276 -10.03 13.79 -7.18
C TRP A 276 -10.56 15.17 -7.58
N THR A 277 -9.67 16.13 -7.81
CA THR A 277 -10.07 17.50 -8.20
C THR A 277 -10.76 17.51 -9.56
N TYR A 278 -10.27 16.74 -10.52
CA TYR A 278 -10.90 16.58 -11.82
C TYR A 278 -12.33 16.07 -11.68
N LEU A 279 -12.56 15.03 -10.86
CA LEU A 279 -13.91 14.49 -10.63
C LEU A 279 -14.79 15.49 -9.87
N TRP A 280 -14.25 16.12 -8.82
CA TRP A 280 -14.95 17.16 -8.06
C TRP A 280 -15.42 18.29 -8.97
N PHE A 281 -14.50 18.84 -9.77
CA PHE A 281 -14.78 19.96 -10.65
C PHE A 281 -15.73 19.56 -11.77
N SER A 282 -15.54 18.39 -12.39
CA SER A 282 -16.42 17.92 -13.46
C SER A 282 -17.85 17.69 -12.94
N GLN A 283 -18.01 17.23 -11.70
CA GLN A 283 -19.33 17.04 -11.10
C GLN A 283 -20.01 18.38 -10.84
N PHE A 284 -19.27 19.29 -10.21
CA PHE A 284 -19.75 20.63 -9.88
C PHE A 284 -20.08 21.44 -11.13
N MET A 285 -19.16 21.50 -12.09
CA MET A 285 -19.26 22.31 -13.30
C MET A 285 -20.44 21.88 -14.18
N LEU A 286 -20.66 20.57 -14.38
CA LEU A 286 -21.76 20.10 -15.23
C LEU A 286 -23.13 20.45 -14.63
N ILE A 287 -23.30 20.25 -13.32
CA ILE A 287 -24.56 20.59 -12.62
C ILE A 287 -24.75 22.10 -12.53
N TRP A 288 -23.68 22.84 -12.27
CA TRP A 288 -23.71 24.31 -12.24
C TRP A 288 -24.02 24.91 -13.60
N TYR A 289 -23.47 24.36 -14.69
CA TYR A 289 -23.65 24.86 -16.05
C TYR A 289 -25.07 24.61 -16.57
N ALA A 290 -25.61 23.41 -16.37
CA ALA A 290 -26.97 23.08 -16.80
C ALA A 290 -28.04 23.67 -15.88
N ASN A 291 -27.71 23.91 -14.60
CA ASN A 291 -28.53 24.54 -13.58
C ASN A 291 -29.97 23.98 -13.49
N ILE A 292 -30.10 22.65 -13.62
CA ILE A 292 -31.38 21.94 -13.51
C ILE A 292 -31.81 21.99 -12.03
N PRO A 293 -33.02 22.51 -11.70
CA PRO A 293 -33.43 22.73 -10.32
C PRO A 293 -33.25 21.50 -9.42
N GLU A 294 -33.66 20.32 -9.86
CA GLU A 294 -33.57 19.07 -9.11
C GLU A 294 -32.12 18.67 -8.76
N GLU A 295 -31.16 18.96 -9.64
CA GLU A 295 -29.76 18.57 -9.45
C GLU A 295 -28.97 19.61 -8.63
N THR A 296 -29.38 20.88 -8.72
CA THR A 296 -28.68 22.01 -8.06
C THR A 296 -28.90 22.06 -6.55
N VAL A 297 -29.96 21.42 -6.03
CA VAL A 297 -30.30 21.35 -4.60
C VAL A 297 -29.13 20.81 -3.78
N TYR A 298 -28.34 19.88 -4.33
CA TYR A 298 -27.16 19.35 -3.65
C TYR A 298 -26.07 20.39 -3.43
N PHE A 299 -25.75 21.21 -4.44
CA PHE A 299 -24.64 22.16 -4.37
C PHE A 299 -25.01 23.50 -3.73
N LYS A 300 -26.28 23.90 -3.76
CA LYS A 300 -26.72 25.19 -3.20
C LYS A 300 -26.32 25.39 -1.72
N PRO A 301 -26.64 24.48 -0.77
CA PRO A 301 -26.24 24.65 0.63
C PRO A 301 -24.72 24.51 0.83
N ARG A 302 -24.04 23.80 -0.07
CA ARG A 302 -22.60 23.46 -0.01
C ARG A 302 -21.70 24.56 -0.54
N ALA A 303 -21.88 25.01 -1.77
CA ALA A 303 -21.00 25.96 -2.44
C ALA A 303 -21.39 27.42 -2.16
N GLN A 304 -22.69 27.71 -2.05
CA GLN A 304 -23.24 29.07 -1.90
C GLN A 304 -23.93 29.31 -0.55
N GLY A 305 -24.17 28.24 0.23
CA GLY A 305 -24.91 28.30 1.46
C GLY A 305 -24.01 28.28 2.71
N ILE A 306 -24.60 27.78 3.79
CA ILE A 306 -24.02 27.77 5.14
C ILE A 306 -22.73 26.94 5.22
N TYR A 307 -22.56 25.95 4.34
CA TYR A 307 -21.39 25.07 4.31
C TYR A 307 -20.27 25.56 3.37
N SER A 308 -20.44 26.73 2.73
CA SER A 308 -19.49 27.30 1.75
C SER A 308 -18.06 27.41 2.27
N GLY A 309 -17.87 27.86 3.52
CA GLY A 309 -16.54 27.97 4.13
C GLY A 309 -15.79 26.63 4.15
N ILE A 310 -16.47 25.54 4.54
CA ILE A 310 -15.87 24.21 4.57
C ILE A 310 -15.68 23.67 3.14
N TYR A 311 -16.62 23.96 2.24
CA TYR A 311 -16.61 23.46 0.86
C TYR A 311 -15.41 24.02 0.07
N TRP A 312 -15.08 25.29 0.24
CA TRP A 312 -13.90 25.87 -0.38
C TRP A 312 -12.62 25.55 0.38
N MET A 313 -12.67 25.42 1.71
CA MET A 313 -11.52 24.97 2.51
C MET A 313 -11.06 23.57 2.11
N MET A 314 -11.97 22.62 1.88
CA MET A 314 -11.58 21.28 1.44
C MET A 314 -10.90 21.31 0.07
N VAL A 315 -11.28 22.21 -0.85
CA VAL A 315 -10.60 22.37 -2.15
C VAL A 315 -9.18 22.91 -1.95
N ILE A 316 -8.99 23.90 -1.07
CA ILE A 316 -7.65 24.40 -0.74
C ILE A 316 -6.77 23.25 -0.21
N ILE A 317 -7.32 22.44 0.69
CA ILE A 317 -6.59 21.34 1.33
C ILE A 317 -6.32 20.17 0.38
N ASN A 318 -7.29 19.75 -0.43
CA ASN A 318 -7.22 18.55 -1.27
C ASN A 318 -6.68 18.81 -2.68
N PHE A 319 -6.62 20.07 -3.12
CA PHE A 319 -6.10 20.44 -4.44
C PHE A 319 -4.93 21.41 -4.36
N VAL A 320 -5.15 22.60 -3.81
CA VAL A 320 -4.16 23.69 -3.86
C VAL A 320 -2.89 23.30 -3.09
N ALA A 321 -3.04 22.78 -1.87
CA ALA A 321 -1.89 22.34 -1.07
C ALA A 321 -1.11 21.18 -1.72
N PRO A 322 -1.73 20.07 -2.18
CA PRO A 322 -1.02 19.01 -2.90
C PRO A 322 -0.32 19.51 -4.16
N ILE A 323 -0.94 20.39 -4.93
CA ILE A 323 -0.29 20.95 -6.13
C ILE A 323 0.94 21.76 -5.75
N LEU A 324 0.80 22.74 -4.87
CA LEU A 324 1.89 23.66 -4.57
C LEU A 324 3.03 22.98 -3.80
N ILE A 325 2.71 22.06 -2.90
CA ILE A 325 3.69 21.42 -2.02
C ILE A 325 4.29 20.18 -2.67
N LEU A 326 3.46 19.28 -3.20
CA LEU A 326 3.93 17.99 -3.74
C LEU A 326 4.36 18.06 -5.21
N MET A 327 4.23 19.19 -5.92
CA MET A 327 4.73 19.29 -7.30
C MET A 327 6.23 19.02 -7.41
N SER A 328 7.04 19.57 -6.49
CA SER A 328 8.50 19.39 -6.53
C SER A 328 8.92 17.96 -6.20
N ARG A 329 10.01 17.51 -6.83
CA ARG A 329 10.62 16.19 -6.56
C ARG A 329 11.13 16.08 -5.13
N ASP A 330 11.75 17.15 -4.61
CA ASP A 330 12.40 17.12 -3.30
C ASP A 330 11.40 17.10 -2.16
N ALA A 331 10.26 17.79 -2.30
CA ALA A 331 9.15 17.70 -1.33
C ALA A 331 8.68 16.26 -1.15
N LYS A 332 8.51 15.52 -2.25
CA LYS A 332 8.08 14.10 -2.23
C LYS A 332 9.13 13.15 -1.63
N ARG A 333 10.40 13.57 -1.52
CA ARG A 333 11.51 12.77 -0.92
C ARG A 333 11.80 13.16 0.53
N ASN A 334 11.14 14.21 1.03
CA ASN A 334 11.33 14.73 2.37
C ASN A 334 10.29 14.11 3.33
N TYR A 335 10.79 13.41 4.35
CA TYR A 335 9.96 12.74 5.37
C TYR A 335 8.99 13.69 6.08
N THR A 336 9.43 14.89 6.43
CA THR A 336 8.62 15.88 7.15
C THR A 336 7.49 16.40 6.28
N ILE A 337 7.79 16.78 5.04
CA ILE A 337 6.79 17.33 4.10
C ILE A 337 5.75 16.28 3.76
N ILE A 338 6.19 15.05 3.43
CA ILE A 338 5.27 13.95 3.16
C ILE A 338 4.39 13.65 4.38
N THR A 339 4.94 13.60 5.59
CA THR A 339 4.15 13.35 6.81
C THR A 339 3.09 14.44 7.02
N PHE A 340 3.49 15.71 6.91
CA PHE A 340 2.56 16.84 7.02
C PHE A 340 1.44 16.75 5.98
N MET A 341 1.80 16.53 4.72
CA MET A 341 0.82 16.41 3.63
C MET A 341 -0.09 15.20 3.81
N SER A 342 0.41 14.07 4.30
CA SER A 342 -0.43 12.90 4.56
C SER A 342 -1.49 13.18 5.64
N VAL A 343 -1.12 13.85 6.74
CA VAL A 343 -2.10 14.25 7.78
C VAL A 343 -3.12 15.24 7.21
N LEU A 344 -2.64 16.23 6.47
CA LEU A 344 -3.46 17.28 5.88
C LEU A 344 -4.48 16.71 4.87
N ILE A 345 -4.06 15.78 4.02
CA ILE A 345 -4.90 15.09 3.03
C ILE A 345 -5.96 14.20 3.70
N ILE A 346 -5.59 13.45 4.75
CA ILE A 346 -6.57 12.65 5.51
C ILE A 346 -7.63 13.58 6.11
N PHE A 347 -7.22 14.69 6.72
CA PHE A 347 -8.16 15.66 7.27
C PHE A 347 -9.03 16.33 6.19
N GLY A 348 -8.45 16.71 5.06
CA GLY A 348 -9.20 17.33 3.96
C GLY A 348 -10.23 16.40 3.33
N HIS A 349 -9.92 15.12 3.15
CA HIS A 349 -10.90 14.13 2.69
C HIS A 349 -11.90 13.73 3.79
N TRP A 350 -11.56 13.88 5.07
CA TRP A 350 -12.53 13.77 6.15
C TRP A 350 -13.57 14.91 6.10
N LEU A 351 -13.14 16.14 5.81
CA LEU A 351 -14.05 17.28 5.55
C LEU A 351 -14.90 17.07 4.30
N ASP A 352 -14.36 16.42 3.27
CA ASP A 352 -15.13 16.05 2.08
C ASP A 352 -16.29 15.10 2.45
N PHE A 353 -16.02 14.06 3.24
CA PHE A 353 -17.07 13.17 3.75
C PHE A 353 -18.05 13.89 4.69
N PHE A 354 -17.58 14.87 5.47
CA PHE A 354 -18.44 15.74 6.27
C PHE A 354 -19.43 16.49 5.37
N GLN A 355 -18.97 17.04 4.24
CA GLN A 355 -19.82 17.71 3.25
C GLN A 355 -20.78 16.76 2.54
N MET A 356 -20.40 15.51 2.32
CA MET A 356 -21.32 14.52 1.74
C MET A 356 -22.50 14.24 2.67
N VAL A 357 -22.28 14.20 4.00
CA VAL A 357 -23.29 13.77 4.98
C VAL A 357 -24.09 14.92 5.57
N PHE A 358 -23.45 15.95 6.14
CA PHE A 358 -24.11 16.89 7.08
C PHE A 358 -25.11 17.92 6.52
N PRO A 359 -24.99 18.40 5.27
CA PRO A 359 -25.95 19.37 4.74
C PRO A 359 -27.40 18.85 4.68
N SER A 360 -27.63 17.53 4.70
CA SER A 360 -28.97 16.93 4.76
C SER A 360 -29.55 16.90 6.19
N PRO A 361 -28.93 16.27 7.21
CA PRO A 361 -29.45 16.23 8.58
C PRO A 361 -29.30 17.57 9.34
N SER A 362 -28.52 18.54 8.84
CA SER A 362 -28.33 19.85 9.47
C SER A 362 -28.33 20.97 8.40
N PRO A 363 -29.50 21.29 7.81
CA PRO A 363 -29.57 22.22 6.68
C PRO A 363 -29.45 23.70 7.09
N THR A 364 -29.72 24.04 8.36
CA THR A 364 -29.82 25.43 8.84
C THR A 364 -28.56 25.98 9.49
N HIS A 365 -27.61 25.12 9.88
CA HIS A 365 -26.36 25.51 10.53
C HIS A 365 -25.27 24.47 10.30
N VAL A 366 -24.01 24.89 10.37
CA VAL A 366 -22.88 23.95 10.43
C VAL A 366 -22.82 23.37 11.84
N PRO A 367 -22.87 22.04 12.00
CA PRO A 367 -22.80 21.46 13.33
C PRO A 367 -21.36 21.49 13.89
N LEU A 368 -21.22 21.29 15.21
CA LEU A 368 -19.93 21.35 15.91
C LEU A 368 -18.93 20.30 15.39
N ILE A 369 -18.02 20.73 14.50
CA ILE A 369 -16.99 19.87 13.87
C ILE A 369 -16.07 19.21 14.91
N LEU A 370 -15.80 19.90 16.02
CA LEU A 370 -14.90 19.39 17.07
C LEU A 370 -15.43 18.09 17.70
N TYR A 371 -16.75 17.95 17.80
CA TYR A 371 -17.39 16.73 18.28
C TYR A 371 -17.16 15.57 17.30
N ASP A 372 -17.37 15.78 16.00
CA ASP A 372 -17.14 14.75 14.98
C ASP A 372 -15.66 14.38 14.89
N LEU A 373 -14.77 15.36 15.07
CA LEU A 373 -13.33 15.14 15.13
C LEU A 373 -12.95 14.27 16.35
N GLY A 374 -13.62 14.44 17.49
CA GLY A 374 -13.45 13.55 18.64
C GLY A 374 -13.73 12.09 18.30
N ILE A 375 -14.84 11.83 17.59
CA ILE A 375 -15.18 10.49 17.09
C ILE A 375 -14.13 10.01 16.06
N ALA A 376 -13.71 10.89 15.15
CA ALA A 376 -12.70 10.59 14.15
C ALA A 376 -11.38 10.13 14.79
N LEU A 377 -10.94 10.83 15.84
CA LEU A 377 -9.74 10.46 16.60
C LEU A 377 -9.89 9.08 17.26
N GLY A 378 -11.10 8.71 17.70
CA GLY A 378 -11.41 7.35 18.15
C GLY A 378 -11.12 6.28 17.09
N PHE A 379 -11.60 6.50 15.86
CA PHE A 379 -11.31 5.61 14.72
C PHE A 379 -9.83 5.60 14.35
N VAL A 380 -9.14 6.74 14.37
CA VAL A 380 -7.68 6.79 14.19
C VAL A 380 -6.96 5.94 15.23
N GLY A 381 -7.34 6.08 16.51
CA GLY A 381 -6.80 5.28 17.60
C GLY A 381 -7.06 3.78 17.42
N LEU A 382 -8.24 3.39 16.92
CA LEU A 382 -8.60 2.02 16.60
C LEU A 382 -7.80 1.46 15.42
N ILE A 383 -7.62 2.22 14.34
CA ILE A 383 -6.76 1.85 13.20
C ILE A 383 -5.33 1.64 13.69
N MET A 384 -4.81 2.57 14.48
CA MET A 384 -3.49 2.48 15.09
C MET A 384 -3.33 1.20 15.91
N PHE A 385 -4.34 0.87 16.73
CA PHE A 385 -4.35 -0.31 17.59
C PHE A 385 -4.35 -1.62 16.80
N VAL A 386 -5.26 -1.76 15.84
CA VAL A 386 -5.43 -2.99 15.06
C VAL A 386 -4.25 -3.21 14.13
N THR A 387 -3.80 -2.16 13.44
CA THR A 387 -2.67 -2.22 12.50
C THR A 387 -1.41 -2.70 13.23
N VAL A 388 -1.09 -2.11 14.37
CA VAL A 388 0.09 -2.49 15.14
C VAL A 388 -0.02 -3.88 15.75
N ARG A 389 -1.20 -4.31 16.22
CA ARG A 389 -1.40 -5.70 16.63
C ARG A 389 -1.23 -6.69 15.48
N SER A 390 -1.55 -6.29 14.25
CA SER A 390 -1.28 -7.10 13.07
C SER A 390 0.21 -7.14 12.74
N LEU A 391 0.92 -6.01 12.81
CA LEU A 391 2.36 -5.92 12.58
C LEU A 391 3.18 -6.68 13.63
N ALA A 392 2.77 -6.65 14.90
CA ALA A 392 3.49 -7.31 16.00
C ALA A 392 3.37 -8.84 15.99
N LYS A 393 2.50 -9.42 15.16
CA LYS A 393 2.28 -10.88 15.09
C LYS A 393 3.16 -11.58 14.06
N TYR A 394 3.74 -10.82 13.12
CA TYR A 394 4.44 -11.39 11.96
C TYR A 394 5.70 -10.57 11.66
N PRO A 395 6.76 -11.21 11.15
CA PRO A 395 7.97 -10.51 10.80
C PRO A 395 7.71 -9.51 9.66
N LEU A 396 8.38 -8.36 9.74
CA LEU A 396 8.33 -7.32 8.71
C LEU A 396 9.30 -7.63 7.54
N GLY A 397 10.21 -8.58 7.75
CA GLY A 397 11.28 -9.05 6.84
C GLY A 397 11.91 -10.36 7.35
N PHE A 398 13.25 -10.45 7.36
CA PHE A 398 14.05 -11.52 7.99
C PHE A 398 15.02 -10.90 9.03
N ASP A 399 15.33 -11.61 10.13
CA ASP A 399 16.21 -11.14 11.22
C ASP A 399 17.54 -10.57 10.65
N PRO A 400 17.90 -9.30 10.92
CA PRO A 400 19.19 -8.76 10.50
C PRO A 400 20.35 -9.59 11.06
N GLY A 401 21.12 -10.19 10.16
CA GLY A 401 22.24 -11.08 10.50
C GLY A 401 21.85 -12.54 10.75
N SER A 402 20.57 -12.93 10.70
CA SER A 402 20.18 -14.36 10.68
C SER A 402 20.31 -14.98 9.30
N GLU A 403 20.05 -14.19 8.26
CA GLU A 403 20.12 -14.61 6.87
C GLU A 403 20.87 -13.59 6.02
N TRP A 404 21.64 -14.11 5.06
CA TRP A 404 22.27 -13.33 4.01
C TRP A 404 21.46 -13.54 2.73
N ASN A 405 20.80 -12.48 2.26
CA ASN A 405 20.15 -12.50 0.96
C ASN A 405 21.01 -11.77 -0.07
N TYR A 406 21.42 -12.50 -1.11
CA TYR A 406 22.13 -11.91 -2.23
C TYR A 406 21.20 -10.95 -2.98
N HIS A 407 21.67 -9.74 -3.20
CA HIS A 407 20.91 -8.71 -3.90
C HIS A 407 20.97 -8.94 -5.42
N ILE A 408 19.89 -8.63 -6.15
CA ILE A 408 19.78 -8.83 -7.61
C ILE A 408 20.47 -7.74 -8.45
N SER A 409 21.16 -6.79 -7.82
CA SER A 409 21.77 -5.63 -8.51
C SER A 409 22.78 -6.03 -9.58
N THR A 410 23.54 -7.10 -9.37
CA THR A 410 24.54 -7.57 -10.33
C THR A 410 23.88 -8.16 -11.58
N ASN A 411 22.76 -8.86 -11.44
CA ASN A 411 21.96 -9.33 -12.58
C ASN A 411 21.28 -8.16 -13.32
N MET A 412 20.81 -7.14 -12.60
CA MET A 412 20.31 -5.91 -13.23
C MET A 412 21.42 -5.16 -13.98
N LEU A 413 22.63 -5.08 -13.42
CA LEU A 413 23.78 -4.47 -14.09
C LEU A 413 24.17 -5.24 -15.35
N ALA A 414 24.17 -6.57 -15.30
CA ALA A 414 24.40 -7.41 -16.46
C ALA A 414 23.39 -7.12 -17.58
N TYR A 415 22.10 -7.04 -17.25
CA TYR A 415 21.06 -6.68 -18.21
C TYR A 415 21.27 -5.27 -18.81
N MET A 416 21.71 -4.30 -18.00
CA MET A 416 22.05 -2.97 -18.52
C MET A 416 23.23 -3.00 -19.49
N ILE A 417 24.26 -3.81 -19.22
CA ILE A 417 25.40 -4.00 -20.14
C ILE A 417 24.91 -4.56 -21.47
N GLU A 418 24.02 -5.55 -21.46
CA GLU A 418 23.46 -6.12 -22.70
C GLU A 418 22.70 -5.08 -23.52
N LEU A 419 21.82 -4.31 -22.87
CA LEU A 419 21.05 -3.25 -23.53
C LEU A 419 21.95 -2.15 -24.13
N ILE A 420 22.99 -1.73 -23.40
CA ILE A 420 23.86 -0.62 -23.82
C ILE A 420 24.83 -1.07 -24.92
N SER A 421 25.40 -2.26 -24.78
CA SER A 421 26.39 -2.78 -25.72
C SER A 421 25.80 -3.43 -26.96
N GLY A 422 24.51 -3.83 -26.91
CA GLY A 422 23.87 -4.62 -27.95
C GLY A 422 24.41 -6.04 -28.09
N LYS A 423 25.22 -6.51 -27.13
CA LYS A 423 25.83 -7.84 -27.09
C LYS A 423 25.28 -8.63 -25.91
N THR A 424 25.29 -9.96 -25.99
CA THR A 424 25.01 -10.78 -24.80
C THR A 424 26.08 -10.56 -23.74
N LEU A 425 25.75 -10.75 -22.46
CA LEU A 425 26.68 -10.53 -21.36
C LEU A 425 27.95 -11.38 -21.54
N ARG A 426 27.78 -12.65 -21.93
CA ARG A 426 28.89 -13.56 -22.22
C ARG A 426 29.81 -13.00 -23.29
N GLN A 427 29.26 -12.56 -24.43
CA GLN A 427 30.05 -12.02 -25.52
C GLN A 427 30.80 -10.75 -25.09
N TYR A 428 30.09 -9.84 -24.43
CA TYR A 428 30.68 -8.61 -23.93
C TYR A 428 31.84 -8.89 -22.97
N VAL A 429 31.64 -9.73 -21.95
CA VAL A 429 32.70 -10.08 -20.98
C VAL A 429 33.86 -10.80 -21.64
N LYS A 430 33.59 -11.69 -22.61
CA LYS A 430 34.64 -12.42 -23.32
C LYS A 430 35.56 -11.47 -24.09
N GLU A 431 34.99 -10.57 -24.88
CA GLU A 431 35.75 -9.63 -25.72
C GLU A 431 36.44 -8.53 -24.90
N THR A 432 35.79 -8.04 -23.83
CA THR A 432 36.28 -6.87 -23.09
C THR A 432 37.15 -7.20 -21.89
N VAL A 433 37.03 -8.41 -21.34
CA VAL A 433 37.74 -8.83 -20.12
C VAL A 433 38.55 -10.09 -20.37
N LEU A 434 37.94 -11.19 -20.81
CA LEU A 434 38.61 -12.49 -20.80
C LEU A 434 39.71 -12.61 -21.88
N GLU A 435 39.40 -12.24 -23.12
CA GLU A 435 40.36 -12.31 -24.24
C GLU A 435 41.57 -11.38 -24.05
N PRO A 436 41.40 -10.09 -23.68
CA PRO A 436 42.53 -9.21 -23.38
C PRO A 436 43.43 -9.70 -22.23
N LEU A 437 42.85 -10.40 -21.26
CA LEU A 437 43.59 -11.02 -20.16
C LEU A 437 44.16 -12.39 -20.50
N GLY A 438 43.83 -12.94 -21.67
CA GLY A 438 44.23 -14.28 -22.09
C GLY A 438 43.55 -15.39 -21.29
N MET A 439 42.39 -15.15 -20.67
CA MET A 439 41.64 -16.13 -19.87
C MET A 439 40.83 -17.10 -20.76
N LYS A 440 41.53 -17.92 -21.54
CA LYS A 440 40.93 -18.73 -22.61
C LYS A 440 40.07 -19.90 -22.13
N ASN A 441 40.22 -20.31 -20.88
CA ASN A 441 39.54 -21.46 -20.29
C ASN A 441 38.46 -21.05 -19.28
N THR A 442 38.09 -19.77 -19.26
CA THR A 442 37.06 -19.22 -18.39
C THR A 442 35.78 -18.95 -19.18
N ASP A 443 34.65 -19.51 -18.75
CA ASP A 443 33.35 -19.32 -19.37
C ASP A 443 32.19 -19.70 -18.43
N TRP A 444 30.95 -19.40 -18.82
CA TRP A 444 29.72 -19.87 -18.16
C TRP A 444 29.31 -21.27 -18.60
N TYR A 445 29.85 -21.74 -19.73
CA TYR A 445 29.42 -22.97 -20.39
C TYR A 445 30.60 -23.82 -20.79
N PHE A 446 30.54 -25.11 -20.46
CA PHE A 446 31.52 -26.09 -20.88
C PHE A 446 30.83 -27.33 -21.46
N GLU A 447 31.52 -27.98 -22.40
CA GLU A 447 31.09 -29.26 -22.95
C GLU A 447 31.05 -30.35 -21.85
N PRO A 448 30.16 -31.36 -21.95
CA PRO A 448 30.01 -32.40 -20.95
C PRO A 448 31.30 -33.10 -20.51
N GLU A 449 32.25 -33.27 -21.43
CA GLU A 449 33.54 -33.90 -21.18
C GLU A 449 34.42 -33.08 -20.23
N ALA A 450 34.15 -31.77 -20.08
CA ALA A 450 34.87 -30.91 -19.16
C ALA A 450 34.49 -31.10 -17.68
N LEU A 451 33.40 -31.82 -17.38
CA LEU A 451 32.92 -32.01 -15.99
C LEU A 451 34.01 -32.60 -15.08
N GLY A 452 34.85 -33.50 -15.60
CA GLY A 452 35.96 -34.10 -14.86
C GLY A 452 37.06 -33.12 -14.45
N ARG A 453 37.07 -31.88 -15.00
CA ARG A 453 38.01 -30.82 -14.63
C ARG A 453 37.51 -29.94 -13.48
N PHE A 454 36.24 -30.05 -13.11
CA PHE A 454 35.68 -29.25 -12.02
C PHE A 454 36.08 -29.84 -10.68
N VAL A 455 36.40 -28.96 -9.73
CA VAL A 455 36.65 -29.35 -8.35
C VAL A 455 35.34 -29.73 -7.66
N THR A 456 35.38 -30.78 -6.84
CA THR A 456 34.27 -31.13 -5.97
C THR A 456 34.14 -30.09 -4.87
N ALA A 457 33.01 -29.40 -4.81
CA ALA A 457 32.67 -28.54 -3.67
C ALA A 457 32.31 -29.41 -2.46
N TYR A 458 32.69 -28.99 -1.26
CA TYR A 458 32.37 -29.68 -0.02
C TYR A 458 31.60 -28.75 0.92
N ASN A 459 30.53 -29.27 1.52
CA ASN A 459 29.84 -28.65 2.63
C ASN A 459 30.52 -29.08 3.94
N TYR A 460 30.71 -28.14 4.85
CA TYR A 460 31.13 -28.43 6.21
C TYR A 460 29.89 -28.57 7.09
N ASP A 461 29.62 -29.79 7.59
CA ASP A 461 28.58 -30.03 8.59
C ASP A 461 29.18 -30.77 9.80
N LYS A 462 29.00 -30.20 10.99
CA LYS A 462 29.38 -30.79 12.29
C LYS A 462 30.75 -31.48 12.32
N GLY A 463 31.78 -30.83 11.76
CA GLY A 463 33.15 -31.36 11.77
C GLY A 463 33.49 -32.34 10.65
N LYS A 464 32.57 -32.60 9.72
CA LYS A 464 32.79 -33.43 8.53
C LYS A 464 32.66 -32.61 7.25
N LEU A 465 33.47 -32.95 6.26
CA LEU A 465 33.35 -32.44 4.89
C LEU A 465 32.57 -33.46 4.08
N GLU A 466 31.40 -33.06 3.62
CA GLU A 466 30.55 -33.87 2.73
C GLU A 466 30.54 -33.24 1.35
N ALA A 467 30.65 -34.03 0.29
CA ALA A 467 30.58 -33.51 -1.07
C ALA A 467 29.23 -32.80 -1.25
N ALA A 468 29.28 -31.51 -1.61
CA ALA A 468 28.08 -30.76 -1.90
C ALA A 468 27.37 -31.37 -3.12
N PRO A 469 26.02 -31.38 -3.16
CA PRO A 469 25.29 -31.85 -4.33
C PRO A 469 25.82 -31.12 -5.57
N GLY A 470 26.20 -31.85 -6.61
CA GLY A 470 26.92 -31.34 -7.80
C GLY A 470 26.16 -30.35 -8.68
N ASN A 471 25.13 -29.69 -8.16
CA ASN A 471 24.21 -28.82 -8.89
C ASN A 471 24.91 -27.61 -9.53
N TYR A 472 25.99 -27.10 -8.94
CA TYR A 472 26.74 -25.97 -9.51
C TYR A 472 27.57 -26.38 -10.74
N SER A 473 28.34 -27.46 -10.63
CA SER A 473 29.17 -27.98 -11.73
C SER A 473 28.28 -28.54 -12.84
N ALA A 474 27.21 -29.26 -12.49
CA ALA A 474 26.25 -29.81 -13.46
C ALA A 474 25.48 -28.70 -14.20
N GLY A 475 25.17 -27.58 -13.55
CA GLY A 475 24.50 -26.43 -14.19
C GLY A 475 25.38 -25.65 -15.16
N THR A 476 26.70 -25.86 -15.11
CA THR A 476 27.68 -25.22 -16.03
C THR A 476 27.93 -26.08 -17.28
N ILE A 477 27.47 -27.35 -17.27
CA ILE A 477 27.54 -28.28 -18.39
C ILE A 477 26.26 -28.17 -19.22
N SER A 478 26.36 -27.56 -20.39
CA SER A 478 25.24 -27.45 -21.33
C SER A 478 25.78 -27.31 -22.75
N LYS A 479 25.19 -28.05 -23.69
CA LYS A 479 25.42 -27.82 -25.12
C LYS A 479 24.75 -26.53 -25.60
N ASP A 480 23.71 -26.08 -24.90
CA ASP A 480 22.91 -24.91 -25.25
C ASP A 480 23.26 -23.71 -24.37
N GLN A 481 23.70 -22.62 -25.02
CA GLN A 481 24.14 -21.38 -24.38
C GLN A 481 22.95 -20.45 -24.07
N THR A 482 22.16 -20.79 -23.07
CA THR A 482 20.82 -20.19 -22.90
C THR A 482 20.77 -18.88 -22.08
N TYR A 483 21.75 -18.61 -21.20
CA TYR A 483 21.73 -17.51 -20.22
C TYR A 483 23.06 -17.33 -19.42
N ALA A 484 23.75 -16.20 -19.59
CA ALA A 484 24.88 -15.83 -18.73
C ALA A 484 24.41 -14.95 -17.55
N GLU A 485 24.60 -15.43 -16.32
CA GLU A 485 24.19 -14.70 -15.12
C GLU A 485 25.26 -13.70 -14.67
N GLY A 486 24.83 -12.50 -14.24
CA GLY A 486 25.72 -11.44 -13.76
C GLY A 486 26.23 -11.63 -12.33
N ALA A 487 25.57 -12.48 -11.53
CA ALA A 487 25.89 -12.73 -10.12
C ALA A 487 26.74 -13.98 -9.88
N ILE A 488 26.65 -15.01 -10.72
CA ILE A 488 27.30 -16.32 -10.53
C ILE A 488 27.52 -17.03 -11.87
N GLY A 489 28.36 -18.07 -11.88
CA GLY A 489 28.42 -19.05 -12.98
C GLY A 489 29.60 -18.89 -13.93
N LEU A 490 30.42 -17.85 -13.79
CA LEU A 490 31.68 -17.75 -14.52
C LEU A 490 32.73 -18.64 -13.87
N ASN A 491 33.11 -19.73 -14.54
CA ASN A 491 34.05 -20.71 -14.02
C ASN A 491 35.31 -20.73 -14.87
N GLY A 492 36.46 -21.04 -14.27
CA GLY A 492 37.74 -21.14 -14.96
C GLY A 492 38.82 -21.74 -14.08
N PRO A 493 39.97 -22.15 -14.67
CA PRO A 493 41.08 -22.70 -13.91
C PRO A 493 41.82 -21.60 -13.13
N ILE A 494 42.60 -22.01 -12.12
CA ILE A 494 43.29 -21.09 -11.20
C ILE A 494 44.25 -20.14 -11.94
N GLU A 495 44.85 -20.59 -13.04
CA GLU A 495 45.77 -19.80 -13.85
C GLU A 495 45.09 -18.61 -14.54
N ASP A 496 43.85 -18.79 -15.01
CA ASP A 496 43.08 -17.71 -15.60
C ASP A 496 42.63 -16.72 -14.52
N TYR A 497 42.20 -17.22 -13.36
CA TYR A 497 41.86 -16.35 -12.22
C TYR A 497 43.08 -15.56 -11.72
N ALA A 498 44.27 -16.16 -11.72
CA ALA A 498 45.51 -15.47 -11.36
C ALA A 498 45.82 -14.29 -12.30
N ARG A 499 45.52 -14.41 -13.60
CA ARG A 499 45.66 -13.29 -14.56
C ARG A 499 44.71 -12.15 -14.24
N PHE A 500 43.46 -12.45 -13.87
CA PHE A 500 42.49 -11.45 -13.41
C PHE A 500 42.97 -10.74 -12.14
N CYS A 501 43.43 -11.49 -11.13
CA CYS A 501 44.01 -10.94 -9.91
C CYS A 501 45.23 -10.06 -10.20
N GLN A 502 46.11 -10.48 -11.11
CA GLN A 502 47.28 -9.70 -11.50
C GLN A 502 46.89 -8.39 -12.20
N MET A 503 45.83 -8.37 -13.01
CA MET A 503 45.27 -7.13 -13.59
C MET A 503 44.83 -6.13 -12.51
N LEU A 504 44.19 -6.62 -11.44
CA LEU A 504 43.80 -5.78 -10.30
C LEU A 504 45.03 -5.23 -9.56
N LEU A 505 46.03 -6.08 -9.28
CA LEU A 505 47.29 -5.68 -8.63
C LEU A 505 48.06 -4.62 -9.46
N ASN A 506 47.99 -4.74 -10.78
CA ASN A 506 48.59 -3.81 -11.73
C ASN A 506 47.71 -2.58 -12.02
N LYS A 507 46.77 -2.24 -11.12
CA LYS A 507 45.90 -1.06 -11.22
C LYS A 507 45.10 -1.00 -12.53
N GLY A 508 44.54 -2.14 -12.94
CA GLY A 508 43.57 -2.23 -14.02
C GLY A 508 44.15 -2.62 -15.38
N SER A 509 45.41 -3.06 -15.44
CA SER A 509 46.07 -3.44 -16.70
C SER A 509 46.91 -4.71 -16.60
N PHE A 510 46.96 -5.51 -17.65
CA PHE A 510 47.77 -6.74 -17.71
C PHE A 510 48.20 -7.01 -19.15
N ASN A 511 49.43 -7.47 -19.36
CA ASN A 511 50.01 -7.77 -20.68
C ASN A 511 49.73 -6.70 -21.76
N GLY A 512 49.96 -5.43 -21.44
CA GLY A 512 49.77 -4.31 -22.37
C GLY A 512 48.31 -3.87 -22.58
N HIS A 513 47.33 -4.57 -22.02
CA HIS A 513 45.91 -4.25 -22.14
C HIS A 513 45.39 -3.60 -20.86
N ARG A 514 44.62 -2.51 -21.01
CA ARG A 514 43.94 -1.83 -19.89
C ARG A 514 42.46 -2.20 -19.89
N ILE A 515 42.01 -2.83 -18.81
CA ILE A 515 40.61 -3.23 -18.59
C ILE A 515 39.88 -2.20 -17.75
N LEU A 516 40.54 -1.73 -16.68
CA LEU A 516 39.99 -0.74 -15.75
C LEU A 516 40.93 0.45 -15.62
N LYS A 517 40.36 1.62 -15.34
CA LYS A 517 41.16 2.80 -15.01
C LYS A 517 41.78 2.64 -13.60
N PRO A 518 42.97 3.18 -13.33
CA PRO A 518 43.59 3.08 -12.01
C PRO A 518 42.69 3.66 -10.90
N GLU A 519 41.92 4.71 -11.20
CA GLU A 519 40.99 5.35 -10.26
C GLU A 519 39.82 4.42 -9.91
N THR A 520 39.38 3.58 -10.87
CA THR A 520 38.35 2.56 -10.63
C THR A 520 38.85 1.51 -9.64
N ILE A 521 40.10 1.04 -9.79
CA ILE A 521 40.71 0.11 -8.85
C ILE A 521 40.84 0.75 -7.46
N SER A 522 41.29 2.00 -7.40
CA SER A 522 41.39 2.75 -6.14
C SER A 522 40.04 2.87 -5.44
N MET A 523 38.96 3.07 -6.19
CA MET A 523 37.60 3.13 -5.65
C MET A 523 37.14 1.77 -5.12
N MET A 524 37.43 0.68 -5.84
CA MET A 524 37.09 -0.69 -5.43
C MET A 524 37.81 -1.12 -4.14
N THR A 525 39.06 -0.69 -3.94
CA THR A 525 39.87 -1.05 -2.78
C THR A 525 39.77 -0.06 -1.63
N THR A 526 39.06 1.07 -1.82
CA THR A 526 38.74 1.98 -0.72
C THR A 526 37.72 1.31 0.19
N VAL A 527 38.07 1.17 1.47
CA VAL A 527 37.18 0.58 2.49
C VAL A 527 35.94 1.46 2.66
N ASN A 528 34.85 1.07 2.00
CA ASN A 528 33.54 1.74 2.06
C ASN A 528 32.47 0.81 2.69
N ARG A 529 32.86 0.04 3.70
CA ARG A 529 31.98 -0.89 4.42
C ARG A 529 31.39 -0.24 5.66
N LEU A 530 30.18 -0.68 6.02
CA LEU A 530 29.61 -0.48 7.36
C LEU A 530 30.56 -1.09 8.42
N PRO A 531 30.49 -0.68 9.70
CA PRO A 531 31.34 -1.20 10.77
C PRO A 531 31.35 -2.74 10.78
N ALA A 532 32.44 -3.35 11.22
CA ALA A 532 32.63 -4.79 11.18
C ALA A 532 31.45 -5.54 11.85
N VAL A 533 30.52 -6.03 11.03
CA VAL A 533 29.50 -6.97 11.47
C VAL A 533 30.08 -8.35 11.20
N ASN A 534 30.31 -9.10 12.28
CA ASN A 534 30.73 -10.51 12.23
C ASN A 534 29.79 -11.28 11.30
N SER A 535 30.20 -11.49 10.06
CA SER A 535 29.39 -12.18 9.09
C SER A 535 30.28 -12.93 8.10
N GLY A 536 30.27 -14.25 8.24
CA GLY A 536 30.75 -15.20 7.25
C GLY A 536 32.26 -15.46 7.23
N GLY A 537 32.66 -16.56 7.87
CA GLY A 537 33.89 -17.32 7.57
C GLY A 537 35.24 -16.66 7.92
N LYS A 538 36.16 -17.44 8.50
CA LYS A 538 37.59 -17.06 8.62
C LYS A 538 38.32 -17.24 7.28
N GLY A 539 37.78 -16.68 6.20
CA GLY A 539 38.42 -16.67 4.88
C GLY A 539 39.44 -15.54 4.74
N PHE A 540 40.20 -15.54 3.64
CA PHE A 540 41.11 -14.44 3.32
C PHE A 540 40.33 -13.13 3.17
N GLN A 541 40.56 -12.20 4.10
CA GLN A 541 40.07 -10.83 4.04
C GLN A 541 41.15 -9.99 3.34
N PHE A 542 40.86 -9.50 2.14
CA PHE A 542 41.65 -8.45 1.49
C PHE A 542 41.09 -7.07 1.86
#